data_AF-A0A6J4N833-F1
#
_entry.id   AF-A0A6J4N833-F1
#
_cell.length_a   1.000
_cell.length_b   1.000
_cell.length_c   1.000
_cell.angle_alpha   90.00
_cell.angle_beta   90.00
_cell.angle_gamma   90.00
#
_symmetry.space_group_name_H-M   'P 1'
#
loop_
_entity.id
_entity.type
_entity.pdbx_description
1 polymer ?
#
loop_
_entity_poly.entity_id
_entity_poly.type
_entity_poly.pdbx_seq_one_letter_code
_entity_poly.pdbx_strand_id
1 'polypeptide(L)'
;MSNDKQKDKLVPASGDTVATGFAGYDTLLQDLKERIQRAQIRAALSVNRELITLYWHIGREILARQSGEGWGAKVISRLARDLKIAFPEMRGFSRTNLLYMRLFAATYPDEQIVQQSAGQIPWFHNCVLLDKVKDPAEREWYMQQTVENGWSRNILTLQIESNLYARQGKAITNFVQTLPSPQSDLANDLLKNP
;
A
#
# COMPACT_ATOMS: atom_id res chain seq x y z
N MET A 1 -21.10 73.98 -35.77
CA MET A 1 -20.40 75.00 -34.95
C MET A 1 -19.56 74.22 -33.93
N SER A 2 -18.27 74.04 -34.22
CA SER A 2 -17.15 74.75 -33.55
C SER A 2 -17.12 74.42 -32.05
N ASN A 3 -16.06 73.85 -31.47
CA ASN A 3 -14.64 74.17 -31.56
C ASN A 3 -13.88 72.94 -31.01
N ASP A 4 -12.89 72.36 -31.68
CA ASP A 4 -11.49 72.78 -31.83
C ASP A 4 -10.77 73.23 -30.54
N LYS A 5 -9.79 72.41 -30.14
CA LYS A 5 -8.43 72.73 -29.64
C LYS A 5 -7.73 71.39 -29.36
N GLN A 6 -6.80 70.92 -30.21
CA GLN A 6 -5.34 71.16 -30.15
C GLN A 6 -4.74 70.80 -28.78
N LYS A 7 -3.63 70.07 -28.60
CA LYS A 7 -2.57 69.46 -29.43
C LYS A 7 -1.81 68.53 -28.46
N ASP A 8 -1.30 67.40 -28.91
CA ASP A 8 0.11 67.05 -28.68
C ASP A 8 0.53 65.81 -29.48
N LYS A 9 1.61 65.99 -30.25
CA LYS A 9 2.46 64.92 -30.76
C LYS A 9 3.46 64.61 -29.65
N LEU A 10 3.69 63.34 -29.28
CA LEU A 10 5.03 62.72 -29.21
C LEU A 10 4.98 61.24 -28.75
N VAL A 11 5.67 60.40 -29.54
CA VAL A 11 6.37 59.12 -29.20
C VAL A 11 5.53 57.85 -28.95
N PRO A 12 5.86 56.72 -29.61
CA PRO A 12 5.36 55.40 -29.22
C PRO A 12 6.10 54.94 -27.96
N ALA A 13 5.38 54.72 -26.86
CA ALA A 13 5.93 54.05 -25.71
C ALA A 13 6.14 52.57 -26.04
N SER A 14 7.37 52.22 -26.42
CA SER A 14 7.92 50.88 -26.20
C SER A 14 7.73 50.54 -24.72
N GLY A 15 6.99 49.46 -24.47
CA GLY A 15 6.68 48.96 -23.14
C GLY A 15 6.56 47.44 -23.19
N ASP A 16 7.62 46.79 -23.66
CA ASP A 16 7.91 45.39 -23.35
C ASP A 16 8.00 45.24 -21.84
N THR A 17 6.94 44.81 -21.14
CA THR A 17 7.07 44.22 -19.79
C THR A 17 5.79 43.52 -19.31
N VAL A 18 5.39 42.42 -19.98
CA VAL A 18 4.55 41.40 -19.31
C VAL A 18 5.00 40.00 -19.75
N ALA A 19 6.24 39.63 -19.44
CA ALA A 19 6.74 38.28 -19.68
C ALA A 19 7.66 37.81 -18.55
N THR A 20 7.24 37.94 -17.29
CA THR A 20 7.91 37.33 -16.14
C THR A 20 6.89 36.84 -15.11
N GLY A 21 5.98 35.96 -15.52
CA GLY A 21 5.07 35.27 -14.62
C GLY A 21 5.64 33.91 -14.22
N PHE A 22 6.34 33.85 -13.09
CA PHE A 22 6.75 32.63 -12.37
C PHE A 22 7.68 31.64 -13.11
N ALA A 23 8.81 32.12 -13.64
CA ALA A 23 9.88 31.22 -14.06
C ALA A 23 10.26 30.26 -12.92
N GLY A 24 10.15 28.94 -13.15
CA GLY A 24 10.47 27.89 -12.18
C GLY A 24 9.30 27.36 -11.33
N TYR A 25 8.08 27.90 -11.48
CA TYR A 25 6.91 27.40 -10.74
C TYR A 25 6.52 25.97 -11.08
N ASP A 26 6.53 25.59 -12.36
CA ASP A 26 6.17 24.22 -12.76
C ASP A 26 7.14 23.19 -12.17
N THR A 27 8.44 23.50 -12.15
CA THR A 27 9.48 22.70 -11.49
C THR A 27 9.22 22.57 -9.99
N LEU A 28 8.98 23.70 -9.30
CA LEU A 28 8.65 23.71 -7.88
C LEU A 28 7.38 22.88 -7.58
N LEU A 29 6.34 23.05 -8.39
CA LEU A 29 5.08 22.34 -8.24
C LEU A 29 5.27 20.83 -8.42
N GLN A 30 6.06 20.42 -9.40
CA GLN A 30 6.37 19.01 -9.62
C GLN A 30 7.16 18.42 -8.45
N ASP A 31 8.19 19.13 -7.97
CA ASP A 31 8.98 18.70 -6.81
C ASP A 31 8.14 18.56 -5.55
N LEU A 32 7.22 19.51 -5.30
CA LEU A 32 6.31 19.45 -4.16
C LEU A 32 5.31 18.30 -4.29
N LYS A 33 4.73 18.07 -5.48
CA LYS A 33 3.84 16.93 -5.73
C LYS A 33 4.52 15.61 -5.41
N GLU A 34 5.76 15.42 -5.88
CA GLU A 34 6.51 14.20 -5.59
C GLU A 34 6.86 14.03 -4.11
N ARG A 35 7.23 15.12 -3.42
CA ARG A 35 7.49 15.09 -1.97
C ARG A 35 6.25 14.70 -1.19
N ILE A 36 5.08 15.24 -1.56
CA ILE A 36 3.80 14.92 -0.93
C ILE A 36 3.45 13.45 -1.17
N GLN A 37 3.53 12.96 -2.42
CA GLN A 37 3.24 11.56 -2.73
C GLN A 37 4.15 10.60 -1.97
N ARG A 38 5.47 10.86 -1.94
CA ARG A 38 6.42 10.06 -1.16
C ARG A 38 6.09 10.07 0.34
N ALA A 39 5.65 11.20 0.89
CA ALA A 39 5.25 11.29 2.29
C ALA A 39 3.98 10.47 2.57
N GLN A 40 2.97 10.55 1.70
CA GLN A 40 1.73 9.77 1.83
C GLN A 40 2.01 8.27 1.80
N ILE A 41 2.89 7.81 0.90
CA ILE A 41 3.24 6.39 0.80
C ILE A 41 3.98 5.90 2.04
N ARG A 42 4.92 6.68 2.58
CA ARG A 42 5.58 6.34 3.85
C ARG A 42 4.59 6.22 5.01
N ALA A 43 3.65 7.15 5.10
CA ALA A 43 2.60 7.10 6.10
C ALA A 43 1.72 5.85 5.94
N ALA A 44 1.28 5.55 4.71
CA ALA A 44 0.48 4.36 4.41
C ALA A 44 1.23 3.06 4.72
N LEU A 45 2.53 2.96 4.39
CA LEU A 45 3.36 1.81 4.75
C LEU A 45 3.49 1.64 6.26
N SER A 46 3.64 2.74 7.01
CA SER A 46 3.68 2.67 8.48
C SER A 46 2.36 2.14 9.04
N VAL A 47 1.23 2.64 8.55
CA VAL A 47 -0.10 2.15 8.96
C VAL A 47 -0.28 0.67 8.57
N ASN A 48 0.13 0.28 7.36
CA ASN A 48 0.05 -1.10 6.91
C ASN A 48 0.85 -2.05 7.78
N ARG A 49 2.08 -1.69 8.15
CA ARG A 49 2.90 -2.52 9.07
C ARG A 49 2.20 -2.74 10.41
N GLU A 50 1.60 -1.70 10.98
CA GLU A 50 0.83 -1.81 12.23
C GLU A 50 -0.42 -2.68 12.05
N LEU A 51 -1.16 -2.53 10.95
CA LEU A 51 -2.34 -3.34 10.67
C LEU A 51 -2.01 -4.82 10.45
N ILE A 52 -0.95 -5.10 9.69
CA ILE A 52 -0.47 -6.47 9.47
C ILE A 52 -0.02 -7.10 10.81
N THR A 53 0.66 -6.34 11.66
CA THR A 53 1.08 -6.80 12.99
C THR A 53 -0.11 -7.06 13.91
N LEU A 54 -1.11 -6.16 13.93
CA LEU A 54 -2.36 -6.35 14.65
C LEU A 54 -3.09 -7.62 14.20
N TYR A 55 -3.22 -7.82 12.89
CA TYR A 55 -3.87 -8.99 12.31
C TYR A 55 -3.13 -10.29 12.66
N TRP A 56 -1.81 -10.25 12.70
CA TRP A 56 -1.00 -11.36 13.19
C TRP A 56 -1.28 -11.67 14.67
N HIS A 57 -1.27 -10.67 15.55
CA HIS A 57 -1.56 -10.86 16.98
C HIS A 57 -2.96 -11.43 17.22
N ILE A 58 -3.98 -10.93 16.50
CA ILE A 58 -5.34 -11.49 16.57
C ILE A 58 -5.32 -12.98 16.18
N GLY A 59 -4.60 -13.32 15.10
CA GLY A 59 -4.43 -14.70 14.68
C GLY A 59 -3.75 -15.59 15.74
N ARG A 60 -2.70 -15.07 16.39
CA ARG A 60 -1.98 -15.75 17.48
C ARG A 60 -2.88 -16.02 18.68
N GLU A 61 -3.67 -15.03 19.10
CA GLU A 61 -4.61 -15.19 20.21
C GLU A 61 -5.68 -16.23 19.88
N ILE A 62 -6.22 -16.21 18.66
CA ILE A 62 -7.16 -17.25 18.21
C ILE A 62 -6.50 -18.63 18.30
N LEU A 63 -5.28 -18.81 17.79
CA LEU A 63 -4.57 -20.10 17.84
C LEU A 63 -4.36 -20.59 19.27
N ALA A 64 -3.94 -19.73 20.19
CA ALA A 64 -3.70 -20.06 21.59
C ALA A 64 -5.00 -20.53 22.30
N ARG A 65 -6.12 -19.84 22.05
CA ARG A 65 -7.43 -20.21 22.61
C ARG A 65 -7.98 -21.50 22.00
N GLN A 66 -7.69 -21.78 20.73
CA GLN A 66 -8.09 -23.03 20.11
C GLN A 66 -7.40 -24.25 20.74
N SER A 67 -6.10 -24.15 21.04
CA SER A 67 -5.37 -25.24 21.67
C SER A 67 -5.68 -25.40 23.16
N GLY A 68 -5.87 -24.30 23.90
CA GLY A 68 -6.10 -24.33 25.35
C GLY A 68 -7.57 -24.52 25.77
N GLU A 69 -8.53 -23.98 25.01
CA GLU A 69 -9.94 -23.88 25.43
C GLU A 69 -10.91 -24.51 24.41
N GLY A 70 -10.41 -25.10 23.32
CA GLY A 70 -11.25 -25.77 22.32
C GLY A 70 -12.12 -24.81 21.49
N TRP A 71 -11.68 -23.56 21.28
CA TRP A 71 -12.44 -22.56 20.53
C TRP A 71 -12.80 -23.03 19.10
N GLY A 72 -14.09 -23.31 18.90
CA GLY A 72 -14.62 -23.73 17.60
C GLY A 72 -15.07 -22.56 16.70
N ALA A 73 -15.62 -22.93 15.53
CA ALA A 73 -16.13 -22.00 14.53
C ALA A 73 -17.18 -20.99 15.05
N LYS A 74 -17.96 -21.34 16.08
CA LYS A 74 -18.98 -20.47 16.69
C LYS A 74 -18.36 -19.28 17.44
N VAL A 75 -17.22 -19.48 18.10
CA VAL A 75 -16.54 -18.42 18.85
C VAL A 75 -15.97 -17.37 17.91
N ILE A 76 -15.36 -17.80 16.80
CA ILE A 76 -14.85 -16.90 15.75
C ILE A 76 -15.98 -16.07 15.15
N SER A 77 -17.16 -16.66 14.91
CA SER A 77 -18.32 -15.92 14.41
C SER A 77 -18.81 -14.85 15.39
N ARG A 78 -18.78 -15.13 16.70
CA ARG A 78 -19.13 -14.16 17.74
C ARG A 78 -18.10 -13.04 17.81
N LEU A 79 -16.81 -13.39 17.85
CA LEU A 79 -15.71 -12.44 17.88
C LEU A 79 -15.76 -11.46 16.69
N ALA A 80 -15.98 -11.95 15.47
CA ALA A 80 -16.15 -11.10 14.29
C ALA A 80 -17.29 -10.09 14.45
N ARG A 81 -18.44 -10.54 14.97
CA ARG A 81 -19.58 -9.67 15.20
C ARG A 81 -19.25 -8.59 16.24
N ASP A 82 -18.69 -9.01 17.37
CA ASP A 82 -18.43 -8.11 18.51
C ASP A 82 -17.34 -7.08 18.15
N LEU A 83 -16.28 -7.49 17.44
CA LEU A 83 -15.25 -6.58 16.92
C LEU A 83 -15.81 -5.59 15.90
N LYS A 84 -16.69 -6.03 14.99
CA LYS A 84 -17.32 -5.14 14.01
C LYS A 84 -18.24 -4.11 14.66
N ILE A 85 -18.91 -4.47 15.76
CA ILE A 85 -19.74 -3.55 16.54
C ILE A 85 -18.86 -2.53 17.29
N ALA A 86 -17.76 -3.00 17.90
CA ALA A 86 -16.86 -2.13 18.65
C ALA A 86 -16.07 -1.17 17.76
N PHE A 87 -15.75 -1.58 16.53
CA PHE A 87 -14.93 -0.82 15.58
C PHE A 87 -15.61 -0.71 14.20
N PRO A 88 -16.73 0.03 14.09
CA PRO A 88 -17.54 0.08 12.86
C PRO A 88 -16.80 0.73 11.68
N GLU A 89 -15.89 1.67 11.95
CA GLU A 89 -15.08 2.36 10.94
C GLU A 89 -13.92 1.47 10.42
N MET A 90 -13.55 0.43 11.17
CA MET A 90 -12.49 -0.49 10.76
C MET A 90 -13.04 -1.58 9.85
N ARG A 91 -12.41 -1.72 8.69
CA ARG A 91 -12.62 -2.87 7.81
C ARG A 91 -11.76 -4.05 8.28
N GLY A 92 -12.12 -5.26 7.87
CA GLY A 92 -11.30 -6.45 8.11
C GLY A 92 -11.69 -7.32 9.32
N PHE A 93 -12.79 -7.06 10.03
CA PHE A 93 -13.28 -7.93 11.11
C PHE A 93 -14.41 -8.88 10.69
N SER A 94 -14.42 -9.31 9.42
CA SER A 94 -15.33 -10.38 8.99
C SER A 94 -14.88 -11.73 9.54
N ARG A 95 -15.80 -12.68 9.68
CA ARG A 95 -15.49 -14.06 10.10
C ARG A 95 -14.40 -14.68 9.21
N THR A 96 -14.52 -14.51 7.89
CA THR A 96 -13.53 -15.01 6.93
C THR A 96 -12.17 -14.37 7.17
N ASN A 97 -12.13 -13.06 7.46
CA ASN A 97 -10.87 -12.39 7.68
C ASN A 97 -10.18 -12.83 8.98
N LEU A 98 -10.93 -13.10 10.06
CA LEU A 98 -10.37 -13.71 11.28
C LEU A 98 -9.78 -15.10 11.02
N LEU A 99 -10.38 -15.88 10.12
CA LEU A 99 -9.81 -17.17 9.71
C LEU A 99 -8.50 -16.99 8.93
N TYR A 100 -8.41 -15.95 8.08
CA TYR A 100 -7.15 -15.57 7.43
C TYR A 100 -6.11 -15.06 8.43
N MET A 101 -6.48 -14.24 9.42
CA MET A 101 -5.58 -13.79 10.49
C MET A 101 -4.98 -14.99 11.24
N ARG A 102 -5.82 -15.96 11.59
CA ARG A 102 -5.39 -17.21 12.21
C ARG A 102 -4.45 -18.01 11.30
N LEU A 103 -4.78 -18.15 10.01
CA LEU A 103 -3.94 -18.85 9.04
C LEU A 103 -2.59 -18.13 8.86
N PHE A 104 -2.61 -16.80 8.78
CA PHE A 104 -1.43 -15.95 8.67
C PHE A 104 -0.50 -16.15 9.87
N ALA A 105 -1.04 -16.09 11.09
CA ALA A 105 -0.28 -16.34 12.31
C ALA A 105 0.27 -17.77 12.42
N ALA A 106 -0.44 -18.77 11.89
CA ALA A 106 0.04 -20.14 11.83
C ALA A 106 1.15 -20.32 10.78
N THR A 107 1.09 -19.53 9.70
CA THR A 107 2.04 -19.59 8.58
C THR A 107 3.35 -18.88 8.89
N TYR A 108 3.28 -17.76 9.61
CA TYR A 108 4.44 -16.98 10.04
C TYR A 108 4.51 -16.97 11.57
N PRO A 109 5.15 -17.98 12.20
CA PRO A 109 5.24 -18.03 13.66
C PRO A 109 6.17 -16.97 14.25
N ASP A 110 7.09 -16.43 13.43
CA ASP A 110 8.03 -15.37 13.79
C ASP A 110 7.51 -13.99 13.35
N GLU A 111 7.41 -13.07 14.31
CA GLU A 111 6.97 -11.70 14.11
C GLU A 111 7.92 -10.88 13.23
N GLN A 112 9.22 -11.21 13.20
CA GLN A 112 10.19 -10.48 12.37
C GLN A 112 9.88 -10.61 10.88
N ILE A 113 9.46 -11.80 10.43
CA ILE A 113 9.07 -12.04 9.04
C ILE A 113 7.82 -11.22 8.68
N VAL A 114 6.91 -11.08 9.64
CA VAL A 114 5.68 -10.29 9.50
C VAL A 114 6.00 -8.81 9.29
N GLN A 115 6.94 -8.27 10.06
CA GLN A 115 7.32 -6.85 9.94
C GLN A 115 8.19 -6.56 8.72
N GLN A 116 9.02 -7.51 8.30
CA GLN A 116 9.95 -7.30 7.20
C GLN A 116 9.29 -7.46 5.84
N SER A 117 8.71 -8.61 5.53
CA SER A 117 8.26 -8.93 4.16
C SER A 117 6.76 -8.76 4.00
N ALA A 118 5.98 -9.38 4.87
CA ALA A 118 4.52 -9.31 4.80
C ALA A 118 3.96 -7.91 5.08
N GLY A 119 4.63 -7.14 5.93
CA GLY A 119 4.28 -5.77 6.31
C GLY A 119 4.56 -4.72 5.23
N GLN A 120 5.18 -5.10 4.11
CA GLN A 120 5.42 -4.19 2.98
C GLN A 120 4.37 -4.28 1.88
N ILE A 121 3.45 -5.23 1.98
CA ILE A 121 2.35 -5.40 1.03
C ILE A 121 1.00 -5.31 1.76
N PRO A 122 -0.07 -4.83 1.10
CA PRO A 122 -1.40 -4.77 1.69
C PRO A 122 -1.92 -6.14 2.14
N TRP A 123 -2.77 -6.16 3.17
CA TRP A 123 -3.34 -7.39 3.75
C TRP A 123 -3.91 -8.38 2.73
N PHE A 124 -4.65 -7.91 1.71
CA PHE A 124 -5.22 -8.82 0.72
C PHE A 124 -4.21 -9.42 -0.25
N HIS A 125 -3.01 -8.84 -0.40
CA HIS A 125 -1.91 -9.49 -1.11
C HIS A 125 -1.40 -10.69 -0.29
N ASN A 126 -1.25 -10.50 1.03
CA ASN A 126 -0.92 -11.59 1.95
C ASN A 126 -1.96 -12.72 1.87
N CYS A 127 -3.27 -12.41 1.85
CA CYS A 127 -4.31 -13.45 1.69
C CYS A 127 -4.16 -14.23 0.38
N VAL A 128 -3.92 -13.56 -0.75
CA VAL A 128 -3.70 -14.21 -2.06
C VAL A 128 -2.51 -15.17 -1.99
N LEU A 129 -1.42 -14.75 -1.36
CA LEU A 129 -0.23 -15.57 -1.17
C LEU A 129 -0.48 -16.79 -0.27
N LEU A 130 -1.24 -16.64 0.82
CA LEU A 130 -1.63 -17.76 1.69
C LEU A 130 -2.49 -18.79 0.93
N ASP A 131 -3.38 -18.32 0.06
CA ASP A 131 -4.28 -19.18 -0.70
C ASP A 131 -3.54 -19.94 -1.80
N LYS A 132 -2.75 -19.23 -2.61
CA LYS A 132 -2.20 -19.76 -3.85
C LYS A 132 -0.78 -20.34 -3.72
N VAL A 133 0.01 -19.90 -2.74
CA VAL A 133 1.43 -20.27 -2.63
C VAL A 133 1.69 -20.99 -1.32
N LYS A 134 2.01 -22.29 -1.39
CA LYS A 134 2.20 -23.14 -0.20
C LYS A 134 3.65 -23.19 0.26
N ASP A 135 4.60 -23.19 -0.68
CA ASP A 135 6.01 -23.17 -0.36
C ASP A 135 6.42 -21.83 0.26
N PRO A 136 7.06 -21.82 1.45
CA PRO A 136 7.45 -20.58 2.12
C PRO A 136 8.46 -19.74 1.32
N ALA A 137 9.42 -20.38 0.63
CA ALA A 137 10.46 -19.67 -0.11
C ALA A 137 9.89 -19.02 -1.38
N GLU A 138 9.02 -19.73 -2.11
CA GLU A 138 8.28 -19.16 -3.24
C GLU A 138 7.39 -18.00 -2.80
N ARG A 139 6.73 -18.13 -1.64
CA ARG A 139 5.85 -17.09 -1.13
C ARG A 139 6.61 -15.82 -0.78
N GLU A 140 7.72 -15.97 -0.07
CA GLU A 140 8.64 -14.89 0.24
C GLU A 140 9.12 -14.22 -1.04
N TRP A 141 9.56 -15.00 -2.03
CA TRP A 141 10.00 -14.49 -3.33
C TRP A 141 8.92 -13.64 -4.02
N TYR A 142 7.66 -14.09 -4.05
CA TYR A 142 6.57 -13.27 -4.62
C TYR A 142 6.29 -11.99 -3.84
N MET A 143 6.45 -11.97 -2.50
CA MET A 143 6.35 -10.73 -1.74
C MET A 143 7.41 -9.73 -2.17
N GLN A 144 8.65 -10.20 -2.32
CA GLN A 144 9.77 -9.36 -2.73
C GLN A 144 9.54 -8.80 -4.14
N GLN A 145 9.16 -9.67 -5.08
CA GLN A 145 8.83 -9.23 -6.43
C GLN A 145 7.63 -8.27 -6.49
N THR A 146 6.66 -8.42 -5.59
CA THR A 146 5.53 -7.48 -5.48
C THR A 146 6.02 -6.09 -5.08
N VAL A 147 6.92 -5.99 -4.10
CA VAL A 147 7.50 -4.72 -3.65
C VAL A 147 8.39 -4.11 -4.72
N GLU A 148 9.31 -4.91 -5.28
CA GLU A 148 10.29 -4.46 -6.28
C GLU A 148 9.62 -3.93 -7.54
N ASN A 149 8.62 -4.65 -8.05
CA ASN A 149 7.94 -4.30 -9.30
C ASN A 149 6.65 -3.50 -9.09
N GLY A 150 6.28 -3.22 -7.83
CA GLY A 150 5.09 -2.46 -7.48
C GLY A 150 3.79 -3.08 -7.99
N TRP A 151 3.67 -4.41 -7.93
CA TRP A 151 2.50 -5.13 -8.45
C TRP A 151 1.23 -4.84 -7.66
N SER A 152 0.13 -4.62 -8.37
CA SER A 152 -1.21 -4.72 -7.78
C SER A 152 -1.54 -6.16 -7.40
N ARG A 153 -2.58 -6.34 -6.59
CA ARG A 153 -3.08 -7.67 -6.21
C ARG A 153 -3.44 -8.53 -7.44
N ASN A 154 -3.97 -7.89 -8.48
CA ASN A 154 -4.36 -8.58 -9.71
C ASN A 154 -3.13 -9.03 -10.51
N ILE A 155 -2.10 -8.17 -10.61
CA ILE A 155 -0.85 -8.53 -11.28
C ILE A 155 -0.13 -9.63 -10.50
N LEU A 156 -0.03 -9.54 -9.17
CA LEU A 156 0.49 -10.61 -8.33
C LEU A 156 -0.22 -11.94 -8.59
N THR A 157 -1.55 -11.93 -8.65
CA THR A 157 -2.35 -13.12 -8.96
C THR A 157 -1.98 -13.71 -10.33
N LEU A 158 -1.88 -12.87 -11.36
CA LEU A 158 -1.48 -13.27 -12.71
C LEU A 158 -0.07 -13.87 -12.72
N GLN A 159 0.88 -13.28 -11.99
CA GLN A 159 2.26 -13.78 -11.94
C GLN A 159 2.34 -15.16 -11.28
N ILE A 160 1.60 -15.38 -10.19
CA ILE A 160 1.46 -16.69 -9.55
C ILE A 160 0.86 -17.71 -10.52
N GLU A 161 -0.22 -17.35 -11.22
CA GLU A 161 -0.89 -18.25 -12.19
C GLU A 161 -0.01 -18.58 -13.40
N SER A 162 0.88 -17.66 -13.80
CA SER A 162 1.88 -17.88 -14.83
C SER A 162 3.11 -18.68 -14.36
N ASN A 163 3.14 -19.08 -13.08
CA ASN A 163 4.25 -19.76 -12.42
C ASN A 163 5.60 -19.04 -12.66
N LEU A 164 5.61 -17.72 -12.48
CA LEU A 164 6.78 -16.89 -12.76
C LEU A 164 8.02 -17.36 -11.96
N TYR A 165 7.83 -17.78 -10.71
CA TYR A 165 8.90 -18.29 -9.86
C TYR A 165 9.65 -19.47 -10.50
N ALA A 166 8.93 -20.45 -11.06
CA ALA A 166 9.56 -21.57 -11.75
C ALA A 166 10.30 -21.14 -13.04
N ARG A 167 9.82 -20.08 -13.71
CA ARG A 167 10.39 -19.58 -14.96
C ARG A 167 11.68 -18.77 -14.76
N GLN A 168 11.79 -18.01 -13.67
CA GLN A 168 12.97 -17.19 -13.38
C GLN A 168 14.09 -17.94 -12.63
N GLY A 169 13.83 -19.19 -12.23
CA GLY A 169 14.77 -20.00 -11.45
C GLY A 169 14.75 -19.62 -9.97
N LYS A 170 15.19 -20.54 -9.11
CA LYS A 170 15.26 -20.35 -7.65
C LYS A 170 16.37 -19.34 -7.30
N ALA A 171 16.12 -18.06 -7.49
CA ALA A 171 17.05 -17.01 -7.09
C ALA A 171 17.00 -16.83 -5.57
N ILE A 172 18.18 -16.81 -4.93
CA ILE A 172 18.33 -16.35 -3.54
C ILE A 172 18.28 -14.82 -3.60
N THR A 173 17.14 -14.24 -3.29
CA THR A 173 16.94 -12.79 -3.34
C THR A 173 17.12 -12.21 -1.94
N ASN A 174 18.15 -11.37 -1.79
CA ASN A 174 18.37 -10.60 -0.56
C ASN A 174 17.32 -9.49 -0.50
N PHE A 175 16.59 -9.43 0.61
CA PHE A 175 15.56 -8.43 0.79
C PHE A 175 16.17 -7.07 1.12
N VAL A 176 16.11 -6.14 0.18
CA VAL A 176 16.43 -4.73 0.43
C VAL A 176 15.11 -4.00 0.68
N GLN A 177 14.98 -3.31 1.82
CA GLN A 177 13.81 -2.48 2.09
C GLN A 177 13.79 -1.30 1.12
N THR A 178 12.94 -1.36 0.10
CA THR A 178 12.76 -0.27 -0.88
C THR A 178 11.33 0.25 -0.82
N LEU A 179 11.18 1.57 -0.81
CA LEU A 179 9.86 2.18 -0.98
C LEU A 179 9.35 1.90 -2.41
N PRO A 180 8.09 1.47 -2.58
CA PRO A 180 7.49 1.35 -3.90
C PRO A 180 7.55 2.69 -4.64
N SER A 181 7.69 2.63 -5.96
CA SER A 181 7.61 3.84 -6.79
C SER A 181 6.28 4.55 -6.55
N PRO A 182 6.25 5.90 -6.41
CA PRO A 182 5.02 6.63 -6.14
C PRO A 182 3.91 6.46 -7.18
N GLN A 183 4.27 6.11 -8.41
CA GLN A 183 3.31 5.86 -9.49
C GLN A 183 2.92 4.39 -9.63
N SER A 184 3.45 3.49 -8.79
CA SER A 184 3.15 2.05 -8.88
C SER A 184 1.73 1.71 -8.44
N ASP A 185 1.20 0.59 -8.95
CA ASP A 185 -0.10 0.10 -8.50
C ASP A 185 -0.08 -0.31 -7.03
N LEU A 186 1.05 -0.85 -6.53
CA LEU A 186 1.23 -1.17 -5.12
C LEU A 186 1.07 0.08 -4.23
N ALA A 187 1.65 1.22 -4.63
CA ALA A 187 1.47 2.48 -3.92
C ALA A 187 0.00 2.92 -3.88
N ASN A 188 -0.72 2.76 -4.99
CA ASN A 188 -2.15 3.04 -5.05
C ASN A 188 -2.97 2.11 -4.14
N ASP A 189 -2.63 0.83 -4.09
CA ASP A 189 -3.31 -0.15 -3.23
C ASP A 189 -3.04 0.12 -1.74
N LEU A 190 -1.81 0.48 -1.37
CA LEU A 190 -1.45 0.91 0.00
C LEU A 190 -2.21 2.15 0.45
N LEU A 191 -2.42 3.13 -0.44
CA LEU A 191 -3.16 4.35 -0.10
C LEU A 191 -4.67 4.10 0.04
N LYS A 192 -5.22 3.15 -0.70
CA LYS A 192 -6.65 2.80 -0.67
C LYS A 192 -7.02 1.83 0.44
N ASN A 193 -6.12 0.90 0.74
CA ASN A 193 -6.30 -0.19 1.69
C ASN A 193 -4.99 -0.39 2.46
N PRO A 194 -4.59 0.57 3.32
CA PRO A 194 -3.48 0.38 4.22
C PRO A 194 -3.76 -0.77 5.18
#